data_AF-A0A4S8TZ27-F1
#
_entry.id   AF-A0A4S8TZ27-F1
#
_cell.length_a   1.000
_cell.length_b   1.000
_cell.length_c   1.000
_cell.angle_alpha   90.00
_cell.angle_beta   90.00
_cell.angle_gamma   90.00
#
_symmetry.space_group_name_H-M   'P 1'
#
loop_
_entity.id
_entity.type
_entity.pdbx_description
1 polymer ?
#
loop_
_entity_poly.entity_id
_entity_poly.type
_entity_poly.pdbx_seq_one_letter_code
_entity_poly.pdbx_strand_id
1 'polypeptide(L)'
;MIKRLLSSAEFKMDPLVSLYYFAPACTIMNGIVALLVEVPSMSWADFDRVGYFTLLLNAMVAFGLNVSVVFLIGRTSSLVLTLCGVLKDILLVMASMLIFRDPVAPLQFFGYSIALGGLVYYKLGADALKEYAGGAGRAWADYGVRHPALRKLIVFGGVLFVLFLLLGSFSSSLPVAGQEYVNTKYSSFFGNGGA
;
A
#
# COMPACT_ATOMS: atom_id res chain seq x y z
N MET A 1 33.50 -21.51 -7.76
CA MET A 1 34.07 -20.87 -6.54
C MET A 1 33.00 -20.26 -5.62
N ILE A 2 31.92 -19.66 -6.16
CA ILE A 2 30.75 -19.16 -5.37
C ILE A 2 29.94 -20.26 -4.67
N LYS A 3 29.83 -21.46 -5.27
CA LYS A 3 29.17 -22.61 -4.63
C LYS A 3 29.93 -23.19 -3.41
N ARG A 4 31.20 -22.81 -3.18
CA ARG A 4 31.95 -23.17 -1.95
C ARG A 4 31.72 -22.18 -0.79
N LEU A 5 31.23 -20.97 -1.07
CA LEU A 5 30.76 -20.02 -0.05
C LEU A 5 29.33 -20.32 0.42
N LEU A 6 28.60 -21.19 -0.30
CA LEU A 6 27.24 -21.64 0.04
C LEU A 6 27.18 -23.07 0.60
N SER A 7 28.32 -23.77 0.68
CA SER A 7 28.40 -25.19 1.09
C SER A 7 29.08 -25.41 2.44
N SER A 8 29.28 -24.36 3.23
CA SER A 8 29.26 -24.50 4.69
C SER A 8 27.83 -24.25 5.14
N ALA A 9 27.08 -25.33 5.32
CA ALA A 9 26.01 -25.35 6.30
C ALA A 9 26.54 -24.77 7.63
N GLU A 10 25.65 -24.20 8.44
CA GLU A 10 25.96 -23.65 9.77
C GLU A 10 26.62 -22.27 9.82
N PHE A 11 25.98 -21.27 9.23
CA PHE A 11 25.65 -20.16 10.12
C PHE A 11 24.24 -20.40 10.64
N LYS A 12 24.17 -21.22 11.69
CA LYS A 12 23.22 -21.01 12.77
C LYS A 12 23.58 -19.68 13.45
N MET A 13 23.63 -18.58 12.69
CA MET A 13 23.56 -17.27 13.30
C MET A 13 22.13 -17.14 13.77
N ASP A 14 21.99 -17.12 15.08
CA ASP A 14 20.80 -16.56 15.69
C ASP A 14 20.51 -15.24 14.95
N PRO A 15 19.27 -14.97 14.47
CA PRO A 15 18.90 -13.74 13.78
C PRO A 15 19.43 -12.46 14.45
N LEU A 16 19.63 -12.52 15.77
CA LEU A 16 20.23 -11.47 16.60
C LEU A 16 21.71 -11.21 16.28
N VAL A 17 22.50 -12.24 15.97
CA VAL A 17 23.91 -12.13 15.57
C VAL A 17 24.04 -11.51 14.18
N SER A 18 23.19 -11.89 13.22
CA SER A 18 23.16 -11.23 11.90
C SER A 18 22.79 -9.74 12.01
N LEU A 19 21.85 -9.40 12.89
CA LEU A 19 21.51 -8.00 13.17
C LEU A 19 22.69 -7.23 13.78
N TYR A 20 23.46 -7.85 14.69
CA TYR A 20 24.65 -7.25 15.29
C TYR A 20 25.71 -6.88 14.24
N TYR A 21 25.87 -7.69 13.18
CA TYR A 21 26.78 -7.35 12.09
C TYR A 21 26.25 -6.27 11.14
N PHE A 22 24.93 -6.19 10.92
CA PHE A 22 24.33 -5.17 10.05
C PHE A 22 24.19 -3.80 10.71
N ALA A 23 23.94 -3.74 12.02
CA ALA A 23 23.75 -2.50 12.75
C ALA A 23 24.90 -1.47 12.55
N PRO A 24 26.20 -1.80 12.76
CA PRO A 24 27.27 -0.83 12.62
C PRO A 24 27.45 -0.33 11.19
N ALA A 25 27.32 -1.21 10.19
CA ALA A 25 27.38 -0.81 8.78
C ALA A 25 26.23 0.15 8.42
N CYS A 26 25.02 -0.15 8.89
CA CYS A 26 23.83 0.66 8.64
C CYS A 26 23.93 2.03 9.33
N THR A 27 24.45 2.09 10.55
CA THR A 27 24.69 3.35 11.28
C THR A 27 25.73 4.22 10.59
N ILE A 28 26.83 3.63 10.10
CA ILE A 28 27.85 4.40 9.37
C ILE A 28 27.27 4.94 8.06
N MET A 29 26.60 4.11 7.27
CA MET A 29 26.02 4.53 6.00
C MET A 29 24.92 5.60 6.17
N ASN A 30 23.95 5.37 7.07
CA ASN A 30 22.91 6.36 7.34
C ASN A 30 23.48 7.61 8.01
N GLY A 31 24.49 7.47 8.87
CA GLY A 31 25.15 8.59 9.52
C GLY A 31 25.85 9.51 8.53
N ILE A 32 26.53 8.96 7.52
CA ILE A 32 27.13 9.77 6.45
C ILE A 32 26.06 10.52 5.66
N VAL A 33 24.96 9.86 5.29
CA VAL A 33 23.86 10.50 4.56
C VAL A 33 23.20 11.61 5.41
N ALA A 34 22.94 11.33 6.68
CA ALA A 34 22.37 12.29 7.61
C ALA A 34 23.28 13.51 7.83
N LEU A 35 24.60 13.30 7.97
CA LEU A 35 25.57 14.39 8.12
C LEU A 35 25.65 15.31 6.89
N LEU A 36 25.51 14.75 5.69
CA LEU A 36 25.60 15.52 4.45
C LEU A 36 24.29 16.21 4.07
N VAL A 37 23.14 15.60 4.38
CA VAL A 37 21.83 16.05 3.90
C VAL A 37 21.02 16.73 5.00
N GLU A 38 20.92 16.13 6.19
CA GLU A 38 19.98 16.56 7.22
C GLU A 38 20.61 17.56 8.20
N VAL A 39 21.83 17.30 8.67
CA VAL A 39 22.56 18.15 9.62
C VAL A 39 22.75 19.61 9.17
N PRO A 40 23.03 19.95 7.90
CA PRO A 40 23.13 21.36 7.49
C PRO A 40 21.79 22.12 7.52
N SER A 41 20.66 21.40 7.54
CA SER A 41 19.31 21.97 7.51
C SER A 41 18.56 21.90 8.84
N MET A 42 19.08 21.13 9.81
CA MET A 42 18.40 20.81 11.06
C MET A 42 18.87 21.71 12.20
N SER A 43 17.92 22.28 12.96
CA SER A 43 18.19 23.11 14.14
C SER A 43 17.86 22.34 15.43
N TRP A 44 18.48 22.73 16.53
CA TRP A 44 18.17 22.17 17.86
C TRP A 44 16.69 22.34 18.25
N ALA A 45 16.01 23.36 17.70
CA ALA A 45 14.59 23.59 17.92
C ALA A 45 13.67 22.50 17.32
N ASP A 46 14.13 21.76 16.30
CA ASP A 46 13.35 20.69 15.68
C ASP A 46 13.23 19.47 16.60
N PHE A 47 14.25 19.21 17.42
CA PHE A 47 14.23 18.14 18.43
C PHE A 47 13.21 18.42 19.53
N ASP A 48 13.13 19.66 20.00
CA ASP A 48 12.15 20.07 21.00
C ASP A 48 10.72 20.02 20.45
N ARG A 49 10.52 20.34 19.16
CA ARG A 49 9.21 20.29 18.51
C ARG A 49 8.65 18.88 18.37
N VAL A 50 9.49 17.90 18.04
CA VAL A 50 9.09 16.49 17.87
C VAL A 50 8.98 15.78 19.23
N GLY A 51 9.83 16.18 20.17
CA GLY A 51 9.91 15.63 21.52
C GLY A 51 10.77 14.36 21.56
N TYR A 52 11.69 14.32 22.53
CA TYR A 52 12.61 13.19 22.75
C TYR A 52 11.89 11.85 22.94
N PHE A 53 10.71 11.86 23.57
CA PHE A 53 9.93 10.64 23.80
C PHE A 53 9.36 10.04 22.50
N THR A 54 8.87 10.88 21.59
CA THR A 54 8.35 10.46 20.27
C THR A 54 9.46 9.87 19.41
N LEU A 55 10.65 10.49 19.43
CA LEU A 55 11.84 9.99 18.72
C LEU A 55 12.26 8.62 19.27
N LEU A 56 12.28 8.45 20.59
CA LEU A 56 12.60 7.16 21.21
C LEU A 56 11.58 6.09 20.83
N LEU A 57 10.28 6.38 20.89
CA LEU A 57 9.23 5.45 20.49
C LEU A 57 9.34 5.06 19.02
N ASN A 58 9.58 6.03 18.12
CA ASN A 58 9.77 5.76 16.70
C ASN A 58 10.99 4.85 16.47
N ALA A 59 12.12 5.15 17.13
CA ALA A 59 13.33 4.33 17.06
C ALA A 59 13.09 2.90 17.56
N MET A 60 12.34 2.72 18.65
CA MET A 60 11.98 1.38 19.17
C MET A 60 11.10 0.60 18.19
N VAL A 61 10.11 1.24 17.57
CA VAL A 61 9.26 0.60 16.55
C VAL A 61 10.07 0.23 15.31
N ALA A 62 10.93 1.13 14.83
CA ALA A 62 11.81 0.87 13.69
C ALA A 62 12.79 -0.29 13.99
N PHE A 63 13.36 -0.33 15.19
CA PHE A 63 14.21 -1.43 15.64
C PHE A 63 13.44 -2.76 15.69
N GLY A 64 12.25 -2.77 16.30
CA GLY A 64 11.40 -3.96 16.37
C GLY A 64 10.99 -4.49 14.99
N LEU A 65 10.75 -3.60 14.03
CA LEU A 65 10.47 -3.98 12.64
C LEU A 65 11.69 -4.62 11.98
N ASN A 66 12.89 -4.05 12.15
CA ASN A 66 14.13 -4.63 11.63
C ASN A 66 14.46 -6.00 12.25
N VAL A 67 14.28 -6.16 13.57
CA VAL A 67 14.41 -7.46 14.26
C VAL A 67 13.43 -8.48 13.68
N SER A 68 12.16 -8.09 13.53
CA SER A 68 11.10 -8.97 13.01
C SER A 68 11.40 -9.46 11.59
N VAL A 69 11.91 -8.59 10.72
CA VAL A 69 12.29 -8.95 9.34
C VAL A 69 13.46 -9.93 9.33
N VAL A 70 14.52 -9.69 10.12
CA VAL A 70 15.66 -10.60 10.18
C VAL A 70 15.27 -11.97 10.77
N PHE A 71 14.39 -11.99 11.78
CA PHE A 71 13.81 -13.23 12.30
C PHE A 71 13.00 -13.98 11.25
N LEU A 72 12.21 -13.26 10.44
CA LEU A 72 11.44 -13.86 9.36
C LEU A 72 12.36 -14.46 8.29
N ILE A 73 13.44 -13.76 7.91
CA ILE A 73 14.44 -14.26 6.97
C ILE A 73 15.09 -15.56 7.47
N GLY A 74 15.43 -15.63 8.76
CA GLY A 74 16.02 -16.82 9.36
C GLY A 74 15.08 -18.03 9.45
N ARG A 75 13.76 -17.83 9.29
CA ARG A 75 12.73 -18.87 9.46
C ARG A 75 11.96 -19.20 8.19
N THR A 76 12.14 -18.46 7.09
CA THR A 76 11.30 -18.57 5.88
C THR A 76 12.10 -18.75 4.60
N SER A 77 11.42 -19.15 3.52
CA SER A 77 12.03 -19.28 2.18
C SER A 77 12.00 -17.96 1.43
N SER A 78 12.86 -17.82 0.41
CA SER A 78 12.91 -16.65 -0.47
C SER A 78 11.52 -16.27 -1.04
N LEU A 79 10.68 -17.27 -1.35
CA LEU A 79 9.32 -17.07 -1.86
C LEU A 79 8.36 -16.45 -0.84
N VAL A 80 8.49 -16.80 0.45
CA VAL A 80 7.66 -16.22 1.51
C VAL A 80 8.09 -14.79 1.79
N LEU A 81 9.39 -14.49 1.73
CA LEU A 81 9.90 -13.14 1.89
C LEU A 81 9.42 -12.18 0.79
N THR A 82 9.39 -12.64 -0.47
CA THR A 82 8.85 -11.84 -1.57
C THR A 82 7.35 -11.61 -1.41
N LEU A 83 6.59 -12.64 -1.03
CA LEU A 83 5.14 -12.53 -0.81
C LEU A 83 4.79 -11.63 0.39
N CYS A 84 5.53 -11.74 1.51
CA CYS A 84 5.39 -10.83 2.65
C CYS A 84 5.74 -9.39 2.29
N GLY A 85 6.74 -9.17 1.43
CA GLY A 85 7.07 -7.85 0.90
C GLY A 85 5.91 -7.23 0.12
N VAL A 86 5.30 -8.00 -0.78
CA VAL A 86 4.12 -7.55 -1.53
C VAL A 86 2.96 -7.21 -0.60
N LEU A 87 2.67 -8.08 0.38
CA LEU A 87 1.60 -7.84 1.34
C LEU A 87 1.85 -6.58 2.18
N LYS A 88 3.09 -6.38 2.66
CA LYS A 88 3.50 -5.18 3.38
C LYS A 88 3.23 -3.92 2.55
N ASP A 89 3.63 -3.92 1.28
CA ASP A 89 3.47 -2.75 0.40
C ASP A 89 1.98 -2.44 0.16
N ILE A 90 1.15 -3.45 -0.09
CA ILE A 90 -0.31 -3.28 -0.24
C ILE A 90 -0.93 -2.73 1.05
N LEU A 91 -0.61 -3.33 2.19
CA LEU A 91 -1.14 -2.91 3.49
C LEU A 91 -0.71 -1.48 3.82
N LEU A 92 0.52 -1.10 3.47
CA LEU A 92 1.02 0.26 3.68
C LEU A 92 0.23 1.27 2.84
N VAL A 93 -0.03 0.97 1.56
CA VAL A 93 -0.83 1.84 0.68
C VAL A 93 -2.27 1.97 1.20
N MET A 94 -2.90 0.85 1.58
CA MET A 94 -4.26 0.84 2.12
C MET A 94 -4.36 1.58 3.46
N ALA A 95 -3.41 1.35 4.38
CA ALA A 95 -3.36 2.04 5.66
C ALA A 95 -3.16 3.54 5.48
N SER A 96 -2.32 3.96 4.53
CA SER A 96 -2.17 5.37 4.18
C SER A 96 -3.51 6.01 3.80
N MET A 97 -4.25 5.40 2.87
CA MET A 97 -5.58 5.91 2.46
C MET A 97 -6.57 5.99 3.62
N LEU A 98 -6.57 4.99 4.51
CA LEU A 98 -7.50 4.92 5.64
C LEU A 98 -7.16 5.93 6.75
N ILE A 99 -5.87 6.16 7.02
CA ILE A 99 -5.40 7.04 8.10
C ILE A 99 -5.55 8.51 7.69
N PHE A 100 -5.15 8.87 6.47
CA PHE A 100 -5.16 10.27 6.02
C PHE A 100 -6.57 10.75 5.61
N ARG A 101 -7.51 9.84 5.33
CA ARG A 101 -8.93 10.14 5.02
C ARG A 101 -9.13 11.25 3.97
N ASP A 102 -8.19 11.39 3.06
CA ASP A 102 -8.33 12.37 1.98
C ASP A 102 -9.51 11.96 1.07
N PRO A 103 -10.34 12.92 0.62
CA PRO A 103 -11.43 12.63 -0.31
C PRO A 103 -10.86 12.17 -1.65
N VAL A 104 -10.75 10.86 -1.84
CA VAL A 104 -10.24 10.25 -3.06
C VAL A 104 -11.29 10.36 -4.16
N ALA A 105 -10.98 11.13 -5.21
CA ALA A 105 -11.83 11.18 -6.38
C ALA A 105 -11.90 9.79 -7.06
N PRO A 106 -13.01 9.40 -7.71
CA PRO A 106 -13.14 8.09 -8.35
C PRO A 106 -12.02 7.79 -9.37
N LEU A 107 -11.49 8.82 -10.04
CA LEU A 107 -10.37 8.71 -10.96
C LEU A 107 -9.04 8.39 -10.24
N GLN A 108 -8.82 8.94 -9.05
CA GLN A 108 -7.64 8.63 -8.23
C GLN A 108 -7.72 7.20 -7.72
N PHE A 109 -8.91 6.74 -7.29
CA PHE A 109 -9.12 5.35 -6.90
C PHE A 109 -8.79 4.39 -8.05
N PHE A 110 -9.20 4.72 -9.28
CA PHE A 110 -8.84 3.97 -10.47
C PHE A 110 -7.32 3.94 -10.69
N GLY A 111 -6.64 5.09 -10.63
CA GLY A 111 -5.18 5.18 -10.75
C GLY A 111 -4.44 4.36 -9.68
N TYR A 112 -4.90 4.40 -8.43
CA TYR A 112 -4.32 3.59 -7.34
C TYR A 112 -4.55 2.10 -7.54
N SER A 113 -5.71 1.68 -8.04
CA SER A 113 -5.98 0.26 -8.32
C SER A 113 -5.09 -0.29 -9.44
N ILE A 114 -4.80 0.50 -10.47
CA ILE A 114 -3.82 0.14 -11.52
C ILE A 114 -2.41 0.06 -10.93
N ALA A 115 -1.99 1.04 -10.13
CA ALA A 115 -0.66 1.06 -9.51
C ALA A 115 -0.44 -0.14 -8.58
N LEU A 116 -1.45 -0.48 -7.76
CA LEU A 116 -1.46 -1.68 -6.93
C LEU A 116 -1.37 -2.95 -7.78
N GLY A 117 -2.16 -3.05 -8.85
CA GLY A 117 -2.10 -4.19 -9.77
C GLY A 117 -0.73 -4.36 -10.43
N GLY A 118 -0.12 -3.25 -10.87
CA GLY A 118 1.22 -3.23 -11.45
C GLY A 118 2.30 -3.63 -10.45
N LEU A 119 2.20 -3.15 -9.19
CA LEU A 119 3.11 -3.52 -8.10
C LEU A 119 3.05 -5.01 -7.78
N VAL A 120 1.83 -5.58 -7.71
CA VAL A 120 1.63 -7.02 -7.51
C VAL A 120 2.21 -7.83 -8.67
N TYR A 121 1.94 -7.44 -9.91
CA TYR A 121 2.48 -8.13 -11.09
C TYR A 121 4.01 -8.10 -11.14
N TYR A 122 4.61 -6.93 -10.88
CA TYR A 122 6.06 -6.75 -10.90
C TYR A 122 6.78 -7.53 -9.80
N LYS A 123 6.23 -7.55 -8.58
CA LYS A 123 6.89 -8.16 -7.42
C LYS A 123 6.62 -9.66 -7.25
N LEU A 124 5.45 -10.15 -7.66
CA LEU A 124 5.07 -11.56 -7.54
C LEU A 124 5.48 -12.39 -8.78
N GLY A 125 5.58 -11.76 -9.94
CA GLY A 125 5.87 -12.43 -11.21
C GLY A 125 4.69 -13.23 -11.75
N ALA A 126 4.70 -13.48 -13.07
CA ALA A 126 3.56 -14.08 -13.77
C ALA A 126 3.22 -15.51 -13.33
N ASP A 127 4.22 -16.27 -12.85
CA ASP A 127 4.06 -17.69 -12.50
C ASP A 127 3.29 -17.87 -11.19
N ALA A 128 3.71 -17.18 -10.13
CA ALA A 128 2.98 -17.18 -8.86
C ALA A 128 1.59 -16.56 -9.02
N LEU A 129 1.46 -15.49 -9.82
CA LEU A 129 0.17 -14.86 -10.06
C LEU A 129 -0.79 -15.78 -10.83
N LYS A 130 -0.29 -16.60 -11.78
CA LYS A 130 -1.09 -17.63 -12.45
C LYS A 130 -1.53 -18.75 -11.50
N GLU A 131 -0.67 -19.17 -10.58
CA GLU A 131 -1.02 -20.20 -9.59
C GLU A 131 -2.12 -19.71 -8.64
N TYR A 132 -1.98 -18.49 -8.11
CA TYR A 132 -3.00 -17.85 -7.28
C TYR A 132 -4.28 -17.53 -8.06
N ALA A 133 -4.17 -17.03 -9.30
CA ALA A 133 -5.34 -16.79 -10.16
C ALA A 133 -6.06 -18.11 -10.51
N GLY A 134 -5.32 -19.20 -10.70
CA GLY A 134 -5.86 -20.55 -10.89
C GLY A 134 -6.54 -21.10 -9.63
N GLY A 135 -6.04 -20.78 -8.43
CA GLY A 135 -6.71 -21.07 -7.16
C GLY A 135 -7.97 -20.24 -6.93
N ALA A 136 -7.89 -18.92 -7.16
CA ALA A 136 -9.00 -17.99 -7.02
C ALA A 136 -10.12 -18.25 -8.03
N GLY A 137 -9.78 -18.57 -9.28
CA GLY A 137 -10.75 -18.94 -10.32
C GLY A 137 -11.52 -20.23 -9.98
N ARG A 138 -10.83 -21.21 -9.39
CA ARG A 138 -11.48 -22.44 -8.88
C ARG A 138 -12.40 -22.15 -7.70
N ALA A 139 -11.96 -21.33 -6.73
CA ALA A 139 -12.78 -20.93 -5.60
C ALA A 139 -14.02 -20.12 -6.02
N TRP A 140 -13.88 -19.24 -7.02
CA TRP A 140 -14.99 -18.47 -7.59
C TRP A 140 -15.97 -19.35 -8.35
N ALA A 141 -15.47 -20.35 -9.10
CA ALA A 141 -16.31 -21.34 -9.77
C ALA A 141 -17.10 -22.19 -8.74
N ASP A 142 -16.44 -22.65 -7.68
CA ASP A 142 -17.07 -23.42 -6.60
C ASP A 142 -18.14 -22.60 -5.85
N TYR A 143 -17.84 -21.33 -5.56
CA TYR A 143 -18.80 -20.40 -4.95
C TYR A 143 -20.03 -20.20 -5.87
N GLY A 144 -19.79 -20.09 -7.18
CA GLY A 144 -20.84 -19.95 -8.19
C GLY A 144 -21.72 -21.18 -8.37
N VAL A 145 -21.21 -22.38 -8.09
CA VAL A 145 -21.97 -23.64 -8.10
C VAL A 145 -22.79 -23.79 -6.82
N ARG A 146 -22.24 -23.39 -5.67
CA ARG A 146 -22.92 -23.48 -4.36
C ARG A 146 -24.05 -22.46 -4.18
N HIS A 147 -23.92 -21.24 -4.71
CA HIS A 147 -24.92 -20.18 -4.56
C HIS A 147 -25.21 -19.43 -5.88
N PRO A 148 -26.00 -20.04 -6.79
CA PRO A 148 -26.24 -19.49 -8.13
C PRO A 148 -27.05 -18.18 -8.14
N ALA A 149 -27.94 -17.97 -7.17
CA ALA A 149 -28.71 -16.73 -7.05
C ALA A 149 -27.84 -15.55 -6.58
N LEU A 150 -26.94 -15.80 -5.62
CA LEU A 150 -26.05 -14.78 -5.06
C LEU A 150 -24.98 -14.35 -6.06
N ARG A 151 -24.45 -15.28 -6.87
CA ARG A 151 -23.55 -14.96 -7.99
C ARG A 151 -24.22 -14.02 -8.99
N LYS A 152 -25.47 -14.30 -9.38
CA LYS A 152 -26.22 -13.43 -10.29
C LYS A 152 -26.44 -12.04 -9.69
N LEU A 153 -26.73 -11.96 -8.39
CA LEU A 153 -26.95 -10.69 -7.69
C LEU A 153 -25.67 -9.86 -7.57
N ILE A 154 -24.53 -10.48 -7.25
CA ILE A 154 -23.22 -9.80 -7.22
C ILE A 154 -22.81 -9.32 -8.61
N VAL A 155 -22.98 -10.14 -9.64
CA VAL A 155 -22.65 -9.74 -11.03
C VAL A 155 -23.58 -8.62 -11.49
N PHE A 156 -24.89 -8.73 -11.24
CA PHE A 156 -25.86 -7.70 -11.62
C PHE A 156 -25.64 -6.39 -10.85
N GLY A 157 -25.37 -6.46 -9.56
CA GLY A 157 -25.00 -5.31 -8.73
C GLY A 157 -23.69 -4.67 -9.17
N GLY A 158 -22.68 -5.46 -9.52
CA GLY A 158 -21.42 -4.98 -10.08
C GLY A 158 -21.60 -4.29 -11.43
N VAL A 159 -22.42 -4.85 -12.32
CA VAL A 159 -22.75 -4.24 -13.61
C VAL A 159 -23.51 -2.92 -13.42
N LEU A 160 -24.50 -2.88 -12.54
CA LEU A 160 -25.24 -1.64 -12.22
C LEU A 160 -24.34 -0.57 -11.59
N PHE A 161 -23.43 -0.96 -10.70
CA PHE A 161 -22.48 -0.05 -10.07
C PHE A 161 -21.49 0.52 -11.09
N VAL A 162 -20.98 -0.30 -12.00
CA VAL A 162 -20.13 0.15 -13.12
C VAL A 162 -20.91 1.05 -14.07
N LEU A 163 -22.17 0.72 -14.38
CA LEU A 163 -23.04 1.54 -15.23
C LEU A 163 -23.31 2.92 -14.57
N PHE A 164 -23.57 2.92 -13.26
CA PHE A 164 -23.76 4.13 -12.46
C PHE A 164 -22.49 4.98 -12.40
N LEU A 165 -21.31 4.37 -12.25
CA LEU A 165 -20.03 5.08 -12.29
C LEU A 165 -19.72 5.65 -13.68
N LEU A 166 -20.03 4.93 -14.76
CA LEU A 166 -19.84 5.41 -16.13
C LEU A 166 -20.80 6.56 -16.47
N LEU A 167 -22.06 6.48 -16.05
CA LEU A 167 -23.05 7.55 -16.21
C LEU A 167 -22.72 8.77 -15.32
N GLY A 168 -22.26 8.54 -14.09
CA GLY A 168 -21.83 9.60 -13.17
C GLY A 168 -20.54 10.31 -13.61
N SER A 169 -19.63 9.59 -14.26
CA SER A 169 -18.39 10.18 -14.82
C SER A 169 -18.64 11.11 -16.01
N PHE A 170 -19.79 10.98 -16.69
CA PHE A 170 -20.22 11.89 -17.76
C PHE A 170 -20.82 13.20 -17.21
N SER A 171 -21.23 13.23 -15.93
CA SER A 171 -21.66 14.47 -15.28
C SER A 171 -20.49 15.37 -14.88
N SER A 172 -19.31 14.81 -14.64
CA SER A 172 -18.09 15.56 -14.27
C SER A 172 -17.32 16.13 -15.46
N SER A 173 -17.73 15.84 -16.70
CA SER A 173 -17.11 16.38 -17.92
C SER A 173 -17.78 17.65 -18.44
N LEU A 174 -18.72 18.24 -17.70
CA LEU A 174 -19.17 19.59 -18.00
C LEU A 174 -17.99 20.57 -17.76
N PRO A 175 -17.57 21.36 -18.78
CA PRO A 175 -16.60 22.42 -18.56
C PRO A 175 -17.09 23.32 -17.42
N VAL A 176 -16.18 23.83 -16.59
CA VAL A 176 -16.46 24.58 -15.34
C VAL A 176 -17.58 25.63 -15.47
N ALA A 177 -17.78 26.23 -16.65
CA ALA A 177 -18.88 27.14 -16.97
C ALA A 177 -20.30 26.51 -16.90
N GLY A 178 -20.44 25.22 -17.18
CA GLY A 178 -21.72 24.50 -17.11
C GLY A 178 -22.16 24.20 -15.68
N GLN A 179 -21.21 23.97 -14.76
CA GLN A 179 -21.48 23.76 -13.34
C GLN A 179 -22.09 25.02 -12.70
N GLU A 180 -21.60 26.19 -13.13
CA GLU A 180 -22.07 27.51 -12.69
C GLU A 180 -23.48 27.82 -13.24
N TYR A 181 -23.75 27.47 -14.50
CA TYR A 181 -25.07 27.63 -15.12
C TYR A 181 -26.13 26.73 -14.46
N VAL A 182 -25.76 25.50 -14.13
CA VAL A 182 -26.62 24.55 -13.42
C VAL A 182 -26.90 25.06 -12.00
N ASN A 183 -25.89 25.40 -11.20
CA ASN A 183 -26.09 25.92 -9.85
C ASN A 183 -26.95 27.20 -9.83
N THR A 184 -26.77 28.11 -10.79
CA THR A 184 -27.58 29.33 -10.91
C THR A 184 -29.03 29.04 -11.33
N LYS A 185 -29.26 28.06 -12.20
CA LYS A 185 -30.62 27.68 -12.62
C LYS A 185 -31.37 26.94 -11.51
N TYR A 186 -30.69 26.09 -10.74
CA TYR A 186 -31.31 25.41 -9.60
C TYR A 186 -31.56 26.36 -8.42
N SER A 187 -30.65 27.30 -8.14
CA SER A 187 -30.88 28.32 -7.10
C SER A 187 -32.04 29.27 -7.45
N SER A 188 -32.16 29.67 -8.72
CA SER A 188 -33.29 30.50 -9.18
C SER A 188 -34.62 29.74 -9.28
N PHE A 189 -34.59 28.42 -9.49
CA PHE A 189 -35.81 27.59 -9.49
C PHE A 189 -36.31 27.25 -8.08
N PHE A 190 -35.41 27.18 -7.09
CA PHE A 190 -35.73 26.78 -5.71
C PHE A 190 -35.63 27.91 -4.66
N GLY A 191 -35.38 29.17 -5.04
CA GLY A 191 -35.27 30.25 -4.06
C GLY A 191 -35.27 31.68 -4.59
N ASN A 192 -36.45 32.24 -4.84
CA ASN A 192 -36.78 33.58 -4.37
C ASN A 192 -38.30 33.72 -4.17
N GLY A 193 -38.71 33.52 -2.92
CA GLY A 193 -40.08 33.66 -2.45
C GLY A 193 -40.05 33.79 -0.94
N GLY A 194 -39.69 34.98 -0.45
CA GLY A 194 -39.92 35.39 0.93
C GLY A 194 -38.70 35.87 1.72
N ALA A 195 -38.31 37.13 1.48
CA ALA A 195 -38.11 38.16 2.51
C ALA A 195 -37.93 39.52 1.81
#